data_AF-A0A0N7IUX8-F1
#
_entry.id   AF-A0A0N7IUX8-F1
#
_cell.length_a   1.000
_cell.length_b   1.000
_cell.length_c   1.000
_cell.angle_alpha   90.00
_cell.angle_beta   90.00
_cell.angle_gamma   90.00
#
_symmetry.space_group_name_H-M   'P 1'
#
loop_
_entity.id
_entity.type
_entity.pdbx_description
1 polymer ?
#
loop_
_entity_poly.entity_id
_entity_poly.type
_entity_poly.pdbx_seq_one_letter_code
_entity_poly.pdbx_strand_id
1 'polypeptide(L)'
;MDDLANEREAVVGAIKSLNLEPVNAEGILPNGGTSWAVLEQEIRTSLICILIQGERYGWIPTEGYGGGKGKSVTHLEIDVARDQEIPILPFFKKLKYGADSTSEDAILRDKFRNEIGNWKTGLFRCEFNLASDLREKAFQALLDVFTSSFLRTAVQNRVSKVAAQSPAAFTFTSWVPPPPLADASAPPEVLFAGAGLSLSAGYPSANALAGVIGRTLGLDPDQTSRHSLAQLFEVAETMLGRDRSLSIVSKLLNPPLPVEPTPAHVAAVRRFPIILTTNYDRLFERACEMLKIPYSVRTPGDDVSGDAKPAVTIFKIDGSIDRPTTLVLSPGDANRARMDRSFWAAVEDVMNTSRPIVIGHSMRDANSLSLMNGRNRKIRGVYVAPVIDPIDGRLLLDGLNLEGVESSASDYLWRTQP
;
A
#
# COMPACT_ATOMS: atom_id res chain seq x y z
N MET A 1 14.85 22.15 -24.48
CA MET A 1 13.97 22.32 -23.31
C MET A 1 14.37 21.20 -22.39
N ASP A 2 15.20 21.46 -21.36
CA ASP A 2 15.68 20.40 -20.47
C ASP A 2 14.54 19.99 -19.56
N ASP A 3 13.68 19.17 -20.11
CA ASP A 3 12.54 18.62 -19.42
C ASP A 3 13.02 17.58 -18.42
N LEU A 4 12.54 17.68 -17.18
CA LEU A 4 12.90 16.79 -16.07
C LEU A 4 12.15 15.44 -16.16
N ALA A 5 11.97 14.91 -17.38
CA ALA A 5 11.18 13.72 -17.63
C ALA A 5 11.73 12.50 -16.91
N ASN A 6 13.06 12.30 -16.96
CA ASN A 6 13.75 11.20 -16.26
C ASN A 6 13.58 11.32 -14.74
N GLU A 7 13.71 12.54 -14.20
CA GLU A 7 13.51 12.83 -12.79
C GLU A 7 12.07 12.60 -12.34
N ARG A 8 11.07 12.98 -13.15
CA ARG A 8 9.66 12.72 -12.88
C ARG A 8 9.36 11.23 -12.89
N GLU A 9 9.84 10.49 -13.88
CA GLU A 9 9.69 9.02 -13.95
C GLU A 9 10.31 8.34 -12.73
N ALA A 10 11.48 8.80 -12.29
CA ALA A 10 12.13 8.33 -11.07
C ALA A 10 11.26 8.52 -9.82
N VAL A 11 10.62 9.68 -9.65
CA VAL A 11 9.71 9.95 -8.53
C VAL A 11 8.43 9.12 -8.63
N VAL A 12 7.84 8.99 -9.83
CA VAL A 12 6.67 8.10 -10.06
C VAL A 12 7.01 6.66 -9.67
N GLY A 13 8.20 6.18 -10.01
CA GLY A 13 8.68 4.87 -9.60
C GLY A 13 8.82 4.72 -8.09
N ALA A 14 9.23 5.78 -7.37
CA ALA A 14 9.28 5.79 -5.91
C ALA A 14 7.86 5.74 -5.29
N ILE A 15 6.93 6.56 -5.78
CA ILE A 15 5.54 6.58 -5.33
C ILE A 15 4.90 5.20 -5.51
N LYS A 16 5.01 4.62 -6.72
CA LYS A 16 4.46 3.29 -7.03
C LYS A 16 5.07 2.19 -6.17
N SER A 17 6.35 2.28 -5.80
CA SER A 17 7.00 1.27 -4.96
C SER A 17 6.48 1.24 -3.51
N LEU A 18 5.79 2.30 -3.08
CA LEU A 18 5.08 2.38 -1.80
C LEU A 18 3.57 2.11 -1.95
N ASN A 19 3.12 1.66 -3.13
CA ASN A 19 1.71 1.46 -3.48
C ASN A 19 0.84 2.72 -3.30
N LEU A 20 1.44 3.89 -3.48
CA LEU A 20 0.72 5.14 -3.56
C LEU A 20 0.34 5.43 -5.02
N GLU A 21 -0.74 6.17 -5.22
CA GLU A 21 -1.18 6.59 -6.54
C GLU A 21 -0.43 7.88 -6.96
N PRO A 22 0.36 7.84 -8.05
CA PRO A 22 0.99 9.04 -8.59
C PRO A 22 0.00 9.83 -9.46
N VAL A 23 -0.12 11.13 -9.20
CA VAL A 23 -0.86 12.06 -10.06
C VAL A 23 0.14 13.02 -10.70
N ASN A 24 0.21 13.03 -12.02
CA ASN A 24 1.11 13.89 -12.79
C ASN A 24 0.39 14.51 -13.99
N ALA A 25 0.78 15.74 -14.34
CA ALA A 25 0.14 16.53 -15.41
C ALA A 25 0.11 15.82 -16.78
N GLU A 26 1.13 14.99 -17.07
CA GLU A 26 1.25 14.25 -18.33
C GLU A 26 0.27 13.08 -18.46
N GLY A 27 -0.26 12.57 -17.33
CA GLY A 27 -1.19 11.44 -17.30
C GLY A 27 -2.67 11.85 -17.35
N ILE A 28 -2.96 13.15 -17.32
CA ILE A 28 -4.33 13.67 -17.22
C ILE A 28 -5.01 13.59 -18.58
N LEU A 29 -6.13 12.86 -18.65
CA LEU A 29 -6.96 12.80 -19.84
C LEU A 29 -7.70 14.13 -20.05
N PRO A 30 -7.79 14.65 -21.29
CA PRO A 30 -8.54 15.87 -21.58
C PRO A 30 -10.02 15.67 -21.26
N ASN A 31 -10.61 16.55 -20.44
CA ASN A 31 -12.02 16.49 -20.05
C ASN A 31 -12.86 17.66 -20.60
N GLY A 32 -12.34 18.36 -21.62
CA GLY A 32 -13.00 19.52 -22.24
C GLY A 32 -12.88 20.84 -21.48
N GLY A 33 -12.26 20.85 -20.29
CA GLY A 33 -11.90 22.06 -19.53
C GLY A 33 -10.55 22.66 -19.93
N THR A 34 -10.17 23.78 -19.29
CA THR A 34 -8.81 24.33 -19.43
C THR A 34 -7.82 23.43 -18.68
N SER A 35 -6.59 23.28 -19.20
CA SER A 35 -5.57 22.43 -18.57
C SER A 35 -5.33 22.78 -17.09
N TRP A 36 -5.46 24.07 -16.73
CA TRP A 36 -5.36 24.53 -15.35
C TRP A 36 -6.50 24.03 -14.46
N ALA A 37 -7.74 24.06 -14.92
CA ALA A 37 -8.90 23.65 -14.11
C ALA A 37 -8.81 22.16 -13.71
N VAL A 38 -8.32 21.31 -14.62
CA VAL A 38 -8.13 19.89 -14.33
C VAL A 38 -6.98 19.68 -13.35
N LEU A 39 -5.84 20.34 -13.59
CA LEU A 39 -4.69 20.28 -12.69
C LEU A 39 -5.02 20.77 -11.28
N GLU A 40 -5.75 21.89 -11.17
CA GLU A 40 -6.14 22.44 -9.88
C GLU A 40 -7.03 21.47 -9.10
N GLN A 41 -7.99 20.81 -9.76
CA GLN A 41 -8.84 19.81 -9.12
C GLN A 41 -8.02 18.62 -8.60
N GLU A 42 -7.07 18.12 -9.40
CA GLU A 42 -6.18 17.02 -9.01
C GLU A 42 -5.22 17.41 -7.86
N ILE A 43 -4.71 18.65 -7.84
CA ILE A 43 -3.92 19.16 -6.72
C ILE A 43 -4.79 19.21 -5.45
N ARG A 44 -6.06 19.62 -5.58
CA ARG A 44 -7.00 19.69 -4.45
C ARG A 44 -7.41 18.30 -3.92
N THR A 45 -7.48 17.27 -4.75
CA THR A 45 -7.77 15.90 -4.28
C THR A 45 -6.53 15.20 -3.71
N SER A 46 -5.34 15.68 -4.06
CA SER A 46 -4.06 15.14 -3.60
C SER A 46 -3.82 15.33 -2.09
N LEU A 47 -3.11 14.37 -1.51
CA LEU A 47 -2.82 14.32 -0.07
C LEU A 47 -1.41 14.82 0.26
N ILE A 48 -0.49 14.73 -0.70
CA ILE A 48 0.91 15.16 -0.61
C ILE A 48 1.28 15.78 -1.95
N CYS A 49 2.04 16.86 -1.95
CA CYS A 49 2.59 17.48 -3.14
C CYS A 49 4.10 17.25 -3.21
N ILE A 50 4.62 16.68 -4.30
CA ILE A 50 6.06 16.53 -4.52
C ILE A 50 6.52 17.59 -5.51
N LEU A 51 7.39 18.49 -5.06
CA LEU A 51 7.97 19.54 -5.90
C LEU A 51 9.33 19.09 -6.42
N ILE A 52 9.49 19.05 -7.74
CA ILE A 52 10.79 18.83 -8.39
C ILE A 52 11.16 20.11 -9.13
N GLN A 53 12.24 20.78 -8.69
CA GLN A 53 12.71 22.00 -9.34
C GLN A 53 14.12 21.82 -9.89
N GLY A 54 14.24 22.01 -11.21
CA GLY A 54 15.50 21.93 -11.96
C GLY A 54 16.37 23.18 -11.84
N GLU A 55 17.20 23.43 -12.87
CA GLU A 55 18.15 24.54 -12.90
C GLU A 55 17.52 25.91 -13.24
N ARG A 56 16.25 25.92 -13.68
CA ARG A 56 15.48 27.10 -14.10
C ARG A 56 14.28 27.35 -13.20
N TYR A 57 13.76 28.58 -13.19
CA TYR A 57 12.51 28.91 -12.48
C TYR A 57 11.26 28.35 -13.17
N GLY A 58 11.30 28.24 -14.49
CA GLY A 58 10.22 27.70 -15.32
C GLY A 58 9.50 28.78 -16.14
N TRP A 59 8.54 28.35 -16.95
CA TRP A 59 7.81 29.27 -17.82
C TRP A 59 6.76 30.08 -17.03
N ILE A 60 6.74 31.40 -17.27
CA ILE A 60 5.78 32.34 -16.70
C ILE A 60 4.69 32.61 -17.74
N PRO A 61 3.42 32.29 -17.46
CA PRO A 61 2.33 32.56 -18.38
C PRO A 61 2.15 34.07 -18.60
N THR A 62 2.03 34.46 -19.87
CA THR A 62 1.74 35.84 -20.29
C THR A 62 0.24 36.12 -20.38
N GLU A 63 -0.56 35.09 -20.68
CA GLU A 63 -2.02 35.14 -20.80
C GLU A 63 -2.65 33.90 -20.12
N GLY A 64 -3.94 33.96 -19.79
CA GLY A 64 -4.64 32.88 -19.08
C GLY A 64 -4.45 32.91 -17.55
N TYR A 65 -4.73 31.79 -16.87
CA TYR A 65 -4.58 31.71 -15.41
C TYR A 65 -3.11 31.89 -15.01
N GLY A 66 -2.84 32.88 -14.15
CA GLY A 66 -1.48 33.25 -13.77
C GLY A 66 -0.84 34.34 -14.63
N GLY A 67 -1.47 34.73 -15.75
CA GLY A 67 -1.06 35.87 -16.56
C GLY A 67 -0.97 37.15 -15.72
N GLY A 68 0.18 37.83 -15.80
CA GLY A 68 0.44 39.07 -15.04
C GLY A 68 0.82 38.88 -13.57
N LYS A 69 0.86 37.64 -13.04
CA LYS A 69 1.30 37.39 -11.65
C LYS A 69 2.83 37.28 -11.50
N GLY A 70 3.59 37.22 -12.60
CA GLY A 70 5.05 37.10 -12.57
C GLY A 70 5.57 35.81 -11.94
N LYS A 71 4.72 34.76 -11.87
CA LYS A 71 5.04 33.46 -11.25
C LYS A 71 5.06 32.36 -12.31
N SER A 72 5.96 31.38 -12.17
CA SER A 72 5.97 30.22 -13.07
C SER A 72 4.77 29.31 -12.80
N VAL A 73 4.40 28.47 -13.78
CA VAL A 73 3.30 27.50 -13.62
C VAL A 73 3.51 26.63 -12.37
N THR A 74 4.73 26.11 -12.19
CA THR A 74 5.10 25.32 -10.99
C THR A 74 4.95 26.12 -9.70
N HIS A 75 5.28 27.41 -9.68
CA HIS A 75 5.05 28.23 -8.48
C HIS A 75 3.54 28.36 -8.19
N LEU A 76 2.72 28.57 -9.22
CA LEU A 76 1.26 28.67 -9.04
C LEU A 76 0.65 27.36 -8.51
N GLU A 77 1.13 26.20 -8.97
CA GLU A 77 0.71 24.89 -8.45
C GLU A 77 1.03 24.76 -6.95
N ILE A 78 2.20 25.24 -6.54
CA ILE A 78 2.64 25.21 -5.14
C ILE A 78 1.90 26.23 -4.27
N ASP A 79 1.51 27.38 -4.82
CA ASP A 79 0.62 28.32 -4.12
C ASP A 79 -0.72 27.66 -3.81
N VAL A 80 -1.32 26.95 -4.77
CA VAL A 80 -2.59 26.21 -4.55
C VAL A 80 -2.40 25.14 -3.47
N ALA A 81 -1.33 24.35 -3.55
CA ALA A 81 -1.04 23.33 -2.55
C ALA A 81 -0.89 23.94 -1.15
N ARG A 82 -0.24 25.11 -1.05
CA ARG A 82 -0.06 25.86 0.19
C ARG A 82 -1.37 26.39 0.75
N ASP A 83 -2.20 26.99 -0.09
CA ASP A 83 -3.52 27.51 0.29
C ASP A 83 -4.45 26.39 0.80
N GLN A 84 -4.21 25.15 0.35
CA GLN A 84 -4.92 23.96 0.80
C GLN A 84 -4.26 23.23 1.98
N GLU A 85 -3.18 23.79 2.53
CA GLU A 85 -2.34 23.20 3.59
C GLU A 85 -1.88 21.78 3.27
N ILE A 86 -1.60 21.50 1.99
CA ILE A 86 -1.08 20.21 1.55
C ILE A 86 0.40 20.13 1.94
N PRO A 87 0.85 19.03 2.58
CA PRO A 87 2.28 18.80 2.83
C PRO A 87 3.07 18.78 1.53
N ILE A 88 4.10 19.62 1.44
CA ILE A 88 4.97 19.73 0.26
C ILE A 88 6.33 19.09 0.57
N LEU A 89 6.78 18.20 -0.32
CA LEU A 89 8.11 17.57 -0.27
C LEU A 89 8.99 18.14 -1.41
N PRO A 90 9.88 19.11 -1.10
CA PRO A 90 10.67 19.78 -2.14
C PRO A 90 12.01 19.09 -2.44
N PHE A 91 12.27 18.87 -3.73
CA PHE A 91 13.51 18.34 -4.29
C PHE A 91 14.13 19.33 -5.27
N PHE A 92 15.35 19.77 -4.99
CA PHE A 92 16.06 20.77 -5.77
C PHE A 92 17.24 20.15 -6.52
N LYS A 93 17.33 20.33 -7.83
CA LYS A 93 18.51 19.91 -8.59
C LYS A 93 19.70 20.78 -8.19
N LYS A 94 20.81 20.13 -7.82
CA LYS A 94 22.03 20.83 -7.43
C LYS A 94 22.55 21.64 -8.61
N LEU A 95 22.78 22.93 -8.38
CA LEU A 95 23.35 23.82 -9.39
C LEU A 95 24.84 23.49 -9.60
N LYS A 96 25.28 23.47 -10.85
CA LYS A 96 26.71 23.33 -11.19
C LYS A 96 27.50 24.56 -10.73
N TYR A 97 28.80 24.37 -10.50
CA TYR A 97 29.69 25.49 -10.21
C TYR A 97 29.70 26.47 -11.39
N GLY A 98 29.48 27.76 -11.11
CA GLY A 98 29.32 28.79 -12.15
C GLY A 98 27.93 28.86 -12.78
N ALA A 99 26.92 28.19 -12.21
CA ALA A 99 25.54 28.36 -12.64
C ALA A 99 25.11 29.84 -12.54
N ASP A 100 24.29 30.25 -13.51
CA ASP A 100 23.75 31.60 -13.57
C ASP A 100 23.01 31.96 -12.28
N SER A 101 23.37 33.13 -11.75
CA SER A 101 22.85 33.74 -10.52
C SER A 101 22.40 35.18 -10.73
N THR A 102 22.55 35.73 -11.95
CA THR A 102 22.33 37.15 -12.22
C THR A 102 21.17 37.40 -13.18
N SER A 103 20.78 36.42 -14.01
CA SER A 103 19.57 36.58 -14.82
C SER A 103 18.30 36.67 -13.98
N GLU A 104 17.26 37.29 -14.54
CA GLU A 104 15.95 37.39 -13.89
C GLU A 104 15.38 36.00 -13.54
N ASP A 105 15.57 34.98 -14.40
CA ASP A 105 15.17 33.60 -14.12
C ASP A 105 15.94 33.02 -12.92
N ALA A 106 17.25 33.24 -12.84
CA ALA A 106 18.08 32.76 -11.73
C ALA A 106 17.69 33.41 -10.39
N ILE A 107 17.42 34.71 -10.39
CA ILE A 107 16.97 35.44 -9.20
C ILE A 107 15.61 34.91 -8.72
N LEU A 108 14.66 34.71 -9.64
CA LEU A 108 13.34 34.16 -9.32
C LEU A 108 13.42 32.71 -8.84
N ARG A 109 14.27 31.88 -9.46
CA ARG A 109 14.55 30.50 -9.07
C ARG A 109 15.04 30.43 -7.62
N ASP A 110 16.06 31.22 -7.29
CA ASP A 110 16.69 31.18 -5.96
C ASP A 110 15.79 31.80 -4.90
N LYS A 111 15.00 32.83 -5.25
CA LYS A 111 13.94 33.35 -4.40
C LYS A 111 12.90 32.28 -4.08
N PHE A 112 12.42 31.54 -5.08
CA PHE A 112 11.44 30.47 -4.88
C PHE A 112 12.00 29.31 -4.03
N ARG A 113 13.25 28.89 -4.28
CA ARG A 113 13.93 27.89 -3.44
C ARG A 113 14.03 28.31 -1.98
N ASN A 114 14.37 29.58 -1.74
CA ASN A 114 14.43 30.13 -0.40
C ASN A 114 13.04 30.23 0.24
N GLU A 115 12.02 30.63 -0.52
CA GLU A 115 10.64 30.71 -0.06
C GLU A 115 10.12 29.36 0.43
N ILE A 116 10.24 28.33 -0.41
CA ILE A 116 9.81 26.96 -0.06
C ILE A 116 10.70 26.37 1.03
N GLY A 117 12.00 26.65 0.99
CA GLY A 117 12.95 26.11 1.92
C GLY A 117 12.92 26.74 3.33
N ASN A 118 12.49 27.99 3.49
CA ASN A 118 12.52 28.74 4.77
C ASN A 118 11.23 28.60 5.60
N TRP A 119 10.25 27.84 5.13
CA TRP A 119 8.98 27.73 5.84
C TRP A 119 9.16 27.14 7.25
N LYS A 120 8.40 27.66 8.22
CA LYS A 120 8.47 27.46 9.69
C LYS A 120 8.42 26.00 10.21
N THR A 121 8.45 25.03 9.32
CA THR A 121 8.45 23.57 9.54
C THR A 121 9.74 22.93 9.03
N GLY A 122 10.83 23.70 8.92
CA GLY A 122 12.10 23.37 8.26
C GLY A 122 12.73 22.05 8.69
N LEU A 123 12.33 20.96 8.02
CA LEU A 123 12.95 19.64 8.18
C LEU A 123 13.16 18.90 6.87
N PHE A 124 12.79 19.46 5.72
CA PHE A 124 12.99 18.77 4.43
C PHE A 124 13.40 19.73 3.31
N ARG A 125 14.71 19.89 3.09
CA ARG A 125 15.28 20.36 1.83
C ARG A 125 16.14 19.23 1.30
N CYS A 126 15.78 18.66 0.16
CA CYS A 126 16.57 17.59 -0.45
C CYS A 126 17.14 18.07 -1.78
N GLU A 127 18.47 18.06 -1.89
CA GLU A 127 19.14 18.33 -3.16
C GLU A 127 19.44 17.03 -3.89
N PHE A 128 19.41 16.99 -5.22
CA PHE A 128 19.76 15.82 -6.01
C PHE A 128 20.63 16.16 -7.22
N ASN A 129 21.44 15.19 -7.67
CA ASN A 129 22.28 15.34 -8.88
C ASN A 129 21.75 14.52 -10.08
N LEU A 130 21.33 13.28 -9.82
CA LEU A 130 20.89 12.31 -10.82
C LEU A 130 19.46 11.85 -10.53
N ALA A 131 18.75 11.34 -11.54
CA ALA A 131 17.40 10.81 -11.38
C ALA A 131 17.37 9.59 -10.42
N SER A 132 18.41 8.75 -10.41
CA SER A 132 18.53 7.63 -9.47
C SER A 132 18.64 8.09 -8.01
N ASP A 133 19.44 9.13 -7.75
CA ASP A 133 19.58 9.78 -6.44
C ASP A 133 18.25 10.42 -6.00
N LEU A 134 17.54 11.09 -6.93
CA LEU A 134 16.21 11.63 -6.67
C LEU A 134 15.20 10.53 -6.30
N ARG A 135 15.20 9.39 -7.00
CA ARG A 135 14.30 8.26 -6.69
C ARG A 135 14.46 7.82 -5.24
N GLU A 136 15.70 7.63 -4.79
CA GLU A 136 16.00 7.18 -3.43
C GLU A 136 15.57 8.22 -2.39
N LYS A 137 15.86 9.50 -2.64
CA LYS A 137 15.46 10.61 -1.77
C LYS A 137 13.95 10.81 -1.70
N ALA A 138 13.25 10.71 -2.83
CA ALA A 138 11.80 10.77 -2.89
C ALA A 138 11.16 9.61 -2.12
N PHE A 139 11.72 8.41 -2.29
CA PHE A 139 11.31 7.25 -1.53
C PHE A 139 11.48 7.47 -0.01
N GLN A 140 12.61 8.03 0.46
CA GLN A 140 12.80 8.34 1.88
C GLN A 140 11.82 9.38 2.41
N ALA A 141 11.61 10.47 1.66
CA ALA A 141 10.66 11.50 2.06
C ALA A 141 9.25 10.94 2.25
N LEU A 142 8.85 10.04 1.35
CA LEU A 142 7.56 9.36 1.44
C LEU A 142 7.53 8.37 2.60
N LEU A 143 8.63 7.68 2.94
CA LEU A 143 8.70 6.89 4.17
C LEU A 143 8.58 7.74 5.44
N ASP A 144 9.20 8.91 5.46
CA ASP A 144 9.10 9.84 6.59
C ASP A 144 7.65 10.26 6.80
N VAL A 145 6.83 10.33 5.76
CA VAL A 145 5.38 10.55 5.93
C VAL A 145 4.72 9.45 6.76
N PHE A 146 5.13 8.19 6.60
CA PHE A 146 4.57 7.08 7.40
C PHE A 146 5.14 7.03 8.82
N THR A 147 6.41 7.44 9.00
CA THR A 147 7.20 7.15 10.21
C THR A 147 7.49 8.36 11.11
N SER A 148 7.57 9.56 10.55
CA SER A 148 7.83 10.84 11.23
C SER A 148 6.53 11.45 11.77
N SER A 149 6.49 11.76 13.06
CA SER A 149 5.29 12.27 13.73
C SER A 149 4.74 13.56 13.08
N PHE A 150 5.62 14.44 12.60
CA PHE A 150 5.21 15.72 12.01
C PHE A 150 4.52 15.56 10.66
N LEU A 151 5.20 14.94 9.67
CA LEU A 151 4.64 14.74 8.32
C LEU A 151 3.39 13.84 8.38
N ARG A 152 3.43 12.82 9.23
CA ARG A 152 2.29 11.94 9.50
C ARG A 152 1.07 12.72 9.99
N THR A 153 1.23 13.62 10.96
CA THR A 153 0.15 14.45 11.49
C THR A 153 -0.39 15.41 10.42
N ALA A 154 0.49 16.02 9.62
CA ALA A 154 0.10 16.92 8.55
C ALA A 154 -0.76 16.20 7.49
N VAL A 155 -0.38 14.98 7.10
CA VAL A 155 -1.17 14.14 6.18
C VAL A 155 -2.49 13.70 6.82
N GLN A 156 -2.52 13.32 8.10
CA GLN A 156 -3.76 12.95 8.81
C GLN A 156 -4.77 14.12 8.87
N ASN A 157 -4.29 15.33 9.11
CA ASN A 157 -5.12 16.53 9.11
C ASN A 157 -5.68 16.78 7.70
N ARG A 158 -4.86 16.61 6.66
CA ARG A 158 -5.30 16.76 5.26
C ARG A 158 -6.37 15.74 4.90
N VAL A 159 -6.15 14.48 5.23
CA VAL A 159 -7.11 13.38 5.07
C VAL A 159 -8.47 13.74 5.67
N SER A 160 -8.47 14.22 6.92
CA SER A 160 -9.69 14.58 7.64
C SER A 160 -10.45 15.72 6.94
N LYS A 161 -9.71 16.71 6.40
CA LYS A 161 -10.28 17.83 5.63
C LYS A 161 -10.88 17.37 4.29
N VAL A 162 -10.21 16.48 3.56
CA VAL A 162 -10.70 15.97 2.26
C VAL A 162 -11.91 15.06 2.48
N ALA A 163 -11.87 14.17 3.48
CA ALA A 163 -12.99 13.30 3.81
C ALA A 163 -14.27 14.06 4.19
N ALA A 164 -14.14 15.20 4.90
CA ALA A 164 -15.26 16.06 5.25
C ALA A 164 -15.89 16.79 4.02
N GLN A 165 -15.19 16.83 2.89
CA GLN A 165 -15.62 17.50 1.66
C GLN A 165 -16.16 16.53 0.60
N SER A 166 -15.94 15.21 0.75
CA SER A 166 -16.48 14.20 -0.17
C SER A 166 -17.99 13.96 0.06
N PRO A 167 -18.84 14.09 -0.98
CA PRO A 167 -20.22 13.70 -0.90
C PRO A 167 -20.39 12.18 -1.13
N ALA A 168 -21.31 11.59 -0.36
CA ALA A 168 -21.83 10.22 -0.41
C ALA A 168 -21.04 9.15 0.36
N ALA A 169 -21.55 8.85 1.56
CA ALA A 169 -21.43 7.51 2.13
C ALA A 169 -22.04 6.50 1.15
N PHE A 170 -21.26 5.51 0.72
CA PHE A 170 -21.79 4.36 0.00
C PHE A 170 -22.90 3.73 0.85
N THR A 171 -24.14 3.86 0.41
CA THR A 171 -25.27 3.16 1.02
C THR A 171 -25.22 1.72 0.56
N PHE A 172 -24.48 0.90 1.30
CA PHE A 172 -24.56 -0.54 1.11
C PHE A 172 -25.98 -0.98 1.47
N THR A 173 -26.67 -1.63 0.53
CA THR A 173 -27.94 -2.30 0.80
C THR A 173 -27.78 -3.24 1.99
N SER A 174 -28.82 -3.34 2.82
CA SER A 174 -28.85 -4.24 3.97
C SER A 174 -28.40 -5.64 3.55
N TRP A 175 -27.29 -6.11 4.12
CA TRP A 175 -26.82 -7.47 3.91
C TRP A 175 -27.89 -8.44 4.43
N VAL A 176 -28.43 -9.24 3.53
CA VAL A 176 -29.20 -10.43 3.87
C VAL A 176 -28.22 -11.58 3.76
N PRO A 177 -28.00 -12.39 4.82
CA PRO A 177 -27.12 -13.55 4.73
C PRO A 177 -27.61 -14.43 3.57
N PRO A 178 -26.70 -14.89 2.68
CA PRO A 178 -27.10 -15.78 1.61
C PRO A 178 -27.76 -17.02 2.22
N PRO A 179 -28.85 -17.54 1.64
CA PRO A 179 -29.43 -18.79 2.10
C PRO A 179 -28.33 -19.87 2.08
N PRO A 180 -28.33 -20.82 3.04
CA PRO A 180 -27.38 -21.92 3.03
C PRO A 180 -27.40 -22.58 1.64
N LEU A 181 -26.21 -22.74 1.05
CA LEU A 181 -26.00 -23.27 -0.30
C LEU A 181 -26.95 -24.46 -0.55
N ALA A 182 -27.83 -24.30 -1.53
CA ALA A 182 -28.89 -25.26 -1.86
C ALA A 182 -28.35 -26.57 -2.47
N ASP A 183 -27.03 -26.70 -2.62
CA ASP A 183 -26.37 -27.86 -3.21
C ASP A 183 -25.37 -28.45 -2.20
N ALA A 184 -25.87 -29.32 -1.33
CA ALA A 184 -25.11 -29.94 -0.24
C ALA A 184 -24.01 -30.92 -0.70
N SER A 185 -23.76 -31.06 -2.01
CA SER A 185 -22.74 -31.96 -2.56
C SER A 185 -21.38 -31.31 -2.84
N ALA A 186 -21.31 -29.97 -2.97
CA ALA A 186 -20.06 -29.28 -3.23
C ALA A 186 -19.34 -28.95 -1.91
N PRO A 187 -18.01 -29.13 -1.82
CA PRO A 187 -17.26 -28.73 -0.62
C PRO A 187 -17.39 -27.21 -0.42
N PRO A 188 -17.52 -26.73 0.83
CA PRO A 188 -17.61 -25.30 1.11
C PRO A 188 -16.39 -24.56 0.60
N GLU A 189 -16.55 -23.32 0.15
CA GLU A 189 -15.42 -22.50 -0.31
C GLU A 189 -14.78 -21.74 0.85
N VAL A 190 -13.45 -21.71 0.87
CA VAL A 190 -12.65 -20.90 1.80
C VAL A 190 -11.77 -19.95 0.99
N LEU A 191 -11.72 -18.67 1.39
CA LEU A 191 -10.79 -17.72 0.81
C LEU A 191 -9.40 -17.91 1.41
N PHE A 192 -8.37 -17.98 0.58
CA PHE A 192 -6.98 -17.80 1.00
C PHE A 192 -6.42 -16.53 0.37
N ALA A 193 -6.38 -15.45 1.14
CA ALA A 193 -6.04 -14.11 0.67
C ALA A 193 -4.61 -13.69 1.04
N GLY A 194 -3.90 -13.11 0.07
CA GLY A 194 -2.59 -12.50 0.30
C GLY A 194 -2.58 -10.99 0.11
N ALA A 195 -1.39 -10.40 0.22
CA ALA A 195 -1.19 -8.96 0.27
C ALA A 195 -1.71 -8.24 -0.99
N GLY A 196 -1.85 -8.95 -2.10
CA GLY A 196 -2.41 -8.47 -3.36
C GLY A 196 -3.81 -7.85 -3.22
N LEU A 197 -4.66 -8.32 -2.30
CA LEU A 197 -5.96 -7.68 -2.04
C LEU A 197 -5.80 -6.29 -1.38
N SER A 198 -4.77 -6.14 -0.55
CA SER A 198 -4.51 -4.94 0.26
C SER A 198 -3.65 -3.90 -0.45
N LEU A 199 -2.94 -4.25 -1.53
CA LEU A 199 -2.09 -3.30 -2.27
C LEU A 199 -2.89 -2.10 -2.77
N SER A 200 -4.08 -2.34 -3.34
CA SER A 200 -4.96 -1.28 -3.84
C SER A 200 -5.58 -0.40 -2.74
N ALA A 201 -5.48 -0.83 -1.48
CA ALA A 201 -5.88 -0.04 -0.32
C ALA A 201 -4.74 0.89 0.18
N GLY A 202 -3.53 0.79 -0.40
CA GLY A 202 -2.37 1.58 -0.01
C GLY A 202 -1.50 0.93 1.10
N TYR A 203 -1.70 -0.35 1.39
CA TYR A 203 -0.77 -1.10 2.28
C TYR A 203 0.55 -1.39 1.56
N PRO A 204 1.71 -1.28 2.26
CA PRO A 204 3.00 -1.57 1.65
C PRO A 204 3.12 -3.05 1.28
N SER A 205 3.77 -3.34 0.15
CA SER A 205 4.13 -4.71 -0.21
C SER A 205 5.22 -5.28 0.72
N ALA A 206 5.38 -6.60 0.73
CA ALA A 206 6.50 -7.25 1.42
C ALA A 206 7.88 -6.72 0.95
N ASN A 207 8.01 -6.40 -0.35
CA ASN A 207 9.22 -5.81 -0.91
C ASN A 207 9.45 -4.37 -0.42
N ALA A 208 8.39 -3.58 -0.27
CA ALA A 208 8.48 -2.24 0.30
C ALA A 208 8.95 -2.31 1.77
N LEU A 209 8.38 -3.25 2.55
CA LEU A 209 8.80 -3.51 3.93
C LEU A 209 10.25 -3.98 4.00
N ALA A 210 10.67 -4.89 3.12
CA ALA A 210 12.06 -5.37 3.02
C ALA A 210 13.01 -4.21 2.72
N GLY A 211 12.65 -3.33 1.78
CA GLY A 211 13.40 -2.12 1.49
C GLY A 211 13.58 -1.22 2.71
N VAL A 212 12.52 -1.02 3.51
CA VAL A 212 12.60 -0.18 4.72
C VAL A 212 13.56 -0.79 5.74
N ILE A 213 13.42 -2.09 6.02
CA ILE A 213 14.26 -2.78 6.99
C ILE A 213 15.71 -2.86 6.51
N GLY A 214 15.94 -3.24 5.25
CA GLY A 214 17.28 -3.31 4.66
C GLY A 214 18.04 -2.00 4.80
N ARG A 215 17.41 -0.86 4.50
CA ARG A 215 18.05 0.45 4.72
C ARG A 215 18.24 0.82 6.18
N THR A 216 17.31 0.44 7.06
CA THR A 216 17.49 0.62 8.51
C THR A 216 18.73 -0.14 9.01
N LEU A 217 19.07 -1.26 8.35
CA LEU A 217 20.28 -2.05 8.55
C LEU A 217 21.50 -1.49 7.81
N GLY A 218 21.37 -0.41 7.04
CA GLY A 218 22.44 0.17 6.23
C GLY A 218 22.73 -0.58 4.92
N LEU A 219 21.82 -1.44 4.46
CA LEU A 219 21.95 -2.17 3.19
C LEU A 219 21.46 -1.31 2.02
N ASP A 220 22.16 -1.43 0.89
CA ASP A 220 21.69 -0.89 -0.38
C ASP A 220 20.56 -1.77 -0.98
N PRO A 221 19.85 -1.32 -2.04
CA PRO A 221 18.76 -2.08 -2.64
C PRO A 221 19.18 -3.44 -3.21
N ASP A 222 20.40 -3.56 -3.77
CA ASP A 222 20.89 -4.81 -4.35
C ASP A 222 21.15 -5.83 -3.24
N GLN A 223 21.86 -5.43 -2.18
CA GLN A 223 22.06 -6.22 -0.97
C GLN A 223 20.73 -6.64 -0.34
N THR A 224 19.79 -5.71 -0.20
CA THR A 224 18.47 -5.98 0.39
C THR A 224 17.71 -7.04 -0.41
N SER A 225 17.75 -6.99 -1.74
CA SER A 225 17.03 -7.91 -2.63
C SER A 225 17.51 -9.35 -2.58
N ARG A 226 18.72 -9.59 -2.06
CA ARG A 226 19.32 -10.93 -1.89
C ARG A 226 18.77 -11.67 -0.67
N HIS A 227 18.01 -11.00 0.19
CA HIS A 227 17.50 -11.54 1.44
C HIS A 227 15.98 -11.54 1.46
N SER A 228 15.41 -12.56 2.09
CA SER A 228 13.98 -12.57 2.38
C SER A 228 13.63 -11.54 3.45
N LEU A 229 12.38 -11.06 3.43
CA LEU A 229 11.87 -10.18 4.46
C LEU A 229 12.09 -10.72 5.89
N ALA A 230 11.92 -12.04 6.07
CA ALA A 230 12.09 -12.68 7.36
C ALA A 230 13.54 -12.64 7.87
N GLN A 231 14.52 -12.87 6.98
CA GLN A 231 15.94 -12.76 7.32
C GLN A 231 16.33 -11.33 7.68
N LEU A 232 15.80 -10.34 6.95
CA LEU A 232 16.03 -8.94 7.27
C LEU A 232 15.49 -8.58 8.66
N PHE A 233 14.32 -9.09 9.03
CA PHE A 233 13.77 -8.91 10.37
C PHE A 233 14.58 -9.59 11.45
N GLU A 234 15.06 -10.82 11.23
CA GLU A 234 15.91 -11.53 12.19
C GLU A 234 17.18 -10.73 12.53
N VAL A 235 17.82 -10.15 11.52
CA VAL A 235 18.98 -9.28 11.70
C VAL A 235 18.58 -7.97 12.40
N ALA A 236 17.46 -7.36 12.00
CA ALA A 236 16.96 -6.14 12.64
C ALA A 236 16.62 -6.33 14.11
N GLU A 237 16.00 -7.45 14.50
CA GLU A 237 15.73 -7.77 15.89
C GLU A 237 17.02 -7.93 16.70
N THR A 238 18.04 -8.57 16.11
CA THR A 238 19.35 -8.74 16.75
C THR A 238 20.08 -7.41 16.94
N MET A 239 20.01 -6.51 15.96
CA MET A 239 20.75 -5.24 15.98
C MET A 239 20.02 -4.10 16.72
N LEU A 240 18.70 -4.03 16.58
CA LEU A 240 17.87 -2.92 17.06
C LEU A 240 17.03 -3.27 18.29
N GLY A 241 16.87 -4.55 18.58
CA GLY A 241 15.91 -5.08 19.53
C GLY A 241 14.52 -5.28 18.91
N ARG A 242 13.73 -6.19 19.52
CA ARG A 242 12.38 -6.54 19.05
C ARG A 242 11.42 -5.36 19.12
N ASP A 243 11.38 -4.61 20.21
CA ASP A 243 10.44 -3.49 20.39
C ASP A 243 10.62 -2.41 19.30
N ARG A 244 11.87 -2.10 18.95
CA ARG A 244 12.18 -1.13 17.91
C ARG A 244 11.80 -1.66 16.52
N SER A 245 12.07 -2.94 16.25
CA SER A 245 11.69 -3.60 15.00
C SER A 245 10.16 -3.62 14.82
N LEU A 246 9.42 -4.02 15.86
CA LEU A 246 7.96 -3.98 15.88
C LEU A 246 7.40 -2.56 15.73
N SER A 247 8.05 -1.56 16.32
CA SER A 247 7.66 -0.14 16.15
C SER A 247 7.77 0.32 14.70
N ILE A 248 8.83 -0.06 13.97
CA ILE A 248 9.00 0.27 12.55
C ILE A 248 7.86 -0.35 11.74
N VAL A 249 7.60 -1.65 11.94
CA VAL A 249 6.52 -2.35 11.24
C VAL A 249 5.15 -1.76 11.55
N SER A 250 4.87 -1.51 12.82
CA SER A 250 3.59 -0.96 13.25
C SER A 250 3.33 0.41 12.64
N LYS A 251 4.35 1.26 12.47
CA LYS A 251 4.21 2.57 11.80
C LYS A 251 3.92 2.43 10.30
N LEU A 252 4.54 1.47 9.64
CA LEU A 252 4.36 1.24 8.19
C LEU A 252 3.00 0.59 7.88
N LEU A 253 2.55 -0.33 8.72
CA LEU A 253 1.27 -1.03 8.56
C LEU A 253 0.09 -0.24 9.15
N ASN A 254 0.35 0.84 9.87
CA ASN A 254 -0.68 1.79 10.28
C ASN A 254 -0.43 3.11 9.56
N PRO A 255 -0.69 3.23 8.25
CA PRO A 255 -0.41 4.46 7.53
C PRO A 255 -1.27 5.63 8.04
N PRO A 256 -0.84 6.89 7.87
CA PRO A 256 -1.64 8.08 8.22
C PRO A 256 -2.89 8.27 7.35
N LEU A 257 -2.95 7.55 6.23
CA LEU A 257 -4.03 7.59 5.26
C LEU A 257 -5.21 6.72 5.74
N PRO A 258 -6.46 7.10 5.47
CA PRO A 258 -7.60 6.27 5.82
C PRO A 258 -7.59 5.09 4.85
N VAL A 259 -7.17 3.94 5.34
CA VAL A 259 -7.18 2.72 4.53
C VAL A 259 -8.55 2.07 4.65
N GLU A 260 -9.39 2.33 3.66
CA GLU A 260 -10.71 1.70 3.56
C GLU A 260 -10.60 0.32 2.92
N PRO A 261 -11.46 -0.63 3.32
CA PRO A 261 -11.57 -1.91 2.64
C PRO A 261 -11.86 -1.70 1.15
N THR A 262 -11.08 -2.35 0.30
CA THR A 262 -11.32 -2.32 -1.15
C THR A 262 -12.62 -3.06 -1.49
N PRO A 263 -13.23 -2.83 -2.67
CA PRO A 263 -14.40 -3.59 -3.11
C PRO A 263 -14.21 -5.12 -3.07
N ALA A 264 -12.97 -5.60 -3.23
CA ALA A 264 -12.63 -7.02 -3.08
C ALA A 264 -12.80 -7.51 -1.64
N HIS A 265 -12.40 -6.75 -0.62
CA HIS A 265 -12.62 -7.12 0.78
C HIS A 265 -14.11 -7.20 1.12
N VAL A 266 -14.89 -6.22 0.66
CA VAL A 266 -16.36 -6.18 0.83
C VAL A 266 -17.02 -7.39 0.20
N ALA A 267 -16.64 -7.74 -1.03
CA ALA A 267 -17.17 -8.91 -1.71
C ALA A 267 -16.74 -10.23 -1.03
N ALA A 268 -15.50 -10.30 -0.55
CA ALA A 268 -14.96 -11.47 0.13
C ALA A 268 -15.72 -11.79 1.43
N VAL A 269 -15.92 -10.81 2.32
CA VAL A 269 -16.62 -11.05 3.61
C VAL A 269 -18.10 -11.39 3.45
N ARG A 270 -18.70 -11.04 2.30
CA ARG A 270 -20.07 -11.44 1.95
C ARG A 270 -20.15 -12.88 1.42
N ARG A 271 -19.10 -13.34 0.72
CA ARG A 271 -19.08 -14.63 0.04
C ARG A 271 -18.53 -15.76 0.92
N PHE A 272 -17.49 -15.50 1.70
CA PHE A 272 -16.74 -16.55 2.39
C PHE A 272 -16.99 -16.52 3.89
N PRO A 273 -17.61 -17.56 4.46
CA PRO A 273 -17.75 -17.70 5.91
C PRO A 273 -16.41 -17.92 6.62
N ILE A 274 -15.39 -18.39 5.90
CA ILE A 274 -14.04 -18.56 6.41
C ILE A 274 -13.05 -17.90 5.47
N ILE A 275 -12.19 -17.05 6.03
CA ILE A 275 -11.11 -16.35 5.33
C ILE A 275 -9.79 -16.72 6.03
N LEU A 276 -8.87 -17.30 5.30
CA LEU A 276 -7.47 -17.47 5.69
C LEU A 276 -6.67 -16.34 5.04
N THR A 277 -5.79 -15.67 5.78
CA THR A 277 -4.94 -14.63 5.22
C THR A 277 -3.56 -14.55 5.88
N THR A 278 -2.57 -14.18 5.06
CA THR A 278 -1.22 -13.80 5.50
C THR A 278 -1.07 -12.28 5.68
N ASN A 279 -2.16 -11.52 5.53
CA ASN A 279 -2.14 -10.08 5.63
C ASN A 279 -2.19 -9.63 7.10
N TYR A 280 -1.33 -8.67 7.44
CA TYR A 280 -1.30 -8.07 8.77
C TYR A 280 -2.41 -7.03 9.00
N ASP A 281 -2.89 -6.41 7.92
CA ASP A 281 -3.88 -5.32 7.93
C ASP A 281 -5.28 -5.77 8.40
N ARG A 282 -6.15 -4.80 8.70
CA ARG A 282 -7.51 -5.06 9.20
C ARG A 282 -8.60 -4.97 8.15
N LEU A 283 -8.30 -5.09 6.86
CA LEU A 283 -9.27 -4.69 5.84
C LEU A 283 -10.49 -5.62 5.78
N PHE A 284 -10.34 -6.90 6.12
CA PHE A 284 -11.47 -7.82 6.24
C PHE A 284 -12.33 -7.51 7.47
N GLU A 285 -11.70 -7.22 8.61
CA GLU A 285 -12.35 -6.83 9.85
C GLU A 285 -13.15 -5.54 9.64
N ARG A 286 -12.52 -4.51 9.05
CA ARG A 286 -13.16 -3.24 8.69
C ARG A 286 -14.31 -3.44 7.69
N ALA A 287 -14.17 -4.35 6.72
CA ALA A 287 -15.27 -4.67 5.82
C ALA A 287 -16.45 -5.31 6.57
N CYS A 288 -16.19 -6.20 7.53
CA CYS A 288 -17.23 -6.77 8.39
C CYS A 288 -17.89 -5.70 9.27
N GLU A 289 -17.10 -4.83 9.91
CA GLU A 289 -17.57 -3.69 10.72
C GLU A 289 -18.47 -2.75 9.89
N MET A 290 -18.03 -2.37 8.69
CA MET A 290 -18.76 -1.51 7.76
C MET A 290 -20.11 -2.12 7.34
N LEU A 291 -20.15 -3.44 7.13
CA LEU A 291 -21.35 -4.16 6.73
C LEU A 291 -22.18 -4.69 7.92
N LYS A 292 -21.71 -4.48 9.16
CA LYS A 292 -22.29 -5.04 10.39
C LYS A 292 -22.42 -6.57 10.37
N ILE A 293 -21.47 -7.26 9.74
CA ILE A 293 -21.39 -8.73 9.71
C ILE A 293 -20.68 -9.20 10.98
N PRO A 294 -21.29 -10.07 11.82
CA PRO A 294 -20.61 -10.64 12.98
C PRO A 294 -19.41 -11.48 12.55
N TYR A 295 -18.23 -11.17 13.06
CA TYR A 295 -16.99 -11.85 12.70
C TYR A 295 -16.16 -12.23 13.93
N SER A 296 -15.25 -13.19 13.75
CA SER A 296 -14.18 -13.49 14.72
C SER A 296 -12.82 -13.51 14.03
N VAL A 297 -11.79 -13.10 14.75
CA VAL A 297 -10.39 -13.12 14.28
C VAL A 297 -9.60 -14.12 15.11
N ARG A 298 -8.82 -14.96 14.44
CA ARG A 298 -7.94 -15.94 15.07
C ARG A 298 -6.51 -15.72 14.59
N THR A 299 -5.56 -15.72 15.51
CA THR A 299 -4.12 -15.57 15.25
C THR A 299 -3.35 -16.64 16.02
N PRO A 300 -2.18 -17.13 15.54
CA PRO A 300 -1.35 -18.04 16.32
C PRO A 300 -0.88 -17.41 17.63
N GLY A 301 -1.02 -18.14 18.73
CA GLY A 301 -0.61 -17.74 20.07
C GLY A 301 -1.63 -16.87 20.81
N ASP A 302 -2.89 -16.85 20.37
CA ASP A 302 -3.99 -16.20 21.08
C ASP A 302 -5.06 -17.21 21.49
N ASP A 303 -5.42 -17.21 22.77
CA ASP A 303 -6.48 -18.05 23.33
C ASP A 303 -7.85 -17.44 23.04
N VAL A 304 -8.32 -17.54 21.80
CA VAL A 304 -9.72 -17.18 21.51
C VAL A 304 -10.63 -18.32 21.93
N SER A 305 -10.97 -18.34 23.21
CA SER A 305 -12.01 -19.19 23.79
C SER A 305 -13.30 -18.38 23.99
N GLY A 306 -14.40 -18.80 23.34
CA GLY A 306 -15.76 -18.32 23.67
C GLY A 306 -16.64 -17.84 22.51
N ASP A 307 -17.60 -18.70 22.16
CA ASP A 307 -19.07 -18.46 22.10
C ASP A 307 -19.68 -17.32 21.27
N ALA A 308 -19.65 -17.52 19.96
CA ALA A 308 -20.81 -17.60 19.06
C ALA A 308 -20.29 -18.18 17.73
N LYS A 309 -21.10 -18.86 16.90
CA LYS A 309 -20.68 -19.11 15.51
C LYS A 309 -20.78 -17.78 14.77
N PRO A 310 -19.67 -17.06 14.49
CA PRO A 310 -19.76 -15.81 13.74
C PRO A 310 -20.23 -16.11 12.31
N ALA A 311 -20.72 -15.10 11.60
CA ALA A 311 -21.00 -15.23 10.18
C ALA A 311 -19.70 -15.40 9.37
N VAL A 312 -18.61 -14.75 9.83
CA VAL A 312 -17.28 -14.83 9.19
C VAL A 312 -16.20 -15.16 10.24
N THR A 313 -15.33 -16.11 9.94
CA THR A 313 -14.12 -16.40 10.72
C THR A 313 -12.88 -16.04 9.90
N ILE A 314 -12.04 -15.16 10.44
CA ILE A 314 -10.82 -14.67 9.79
C ILE A 314 -9.62 -15.26 10.53
N PHE A 315 -8.92 -16.20 9.88
CA PHE A 315 -7.64 -16.73 10.37
C PHE A 315 -6.50 -15.91 9.77
N LYS A 316 -5.75 -15.22 10.63
CA LYS A 316 -4.58 -14.42 10.23
C LYS A 316 -3.32 -15.19 10.58
N ILE A 317 -2.83 -15.93 9.60
CA ILE A 317 -1.74 -16.90 9.72
C ILE A 317 -0.46 -16.24 10.21
N ASP A 318 -0.15 -15.05 9.69
CA ASP A 318 1.05 -14.31 10.05
C ASP A 318 0.78 -13.25 11.14
N GLY A 319 -0.34 -13.35 11.86
CA GLY A 319 -0.71 -12.43 12.93
C GLY A 319 -1.43 -11.17 12.46
N SER A 320 -1.66 -10.23 13.38
CA SER A 320 -2.43 -9.00 13.11
C SER A 320 -1.74 -7.77 13.65
N ILE A 321 -1.87 -6.64 12.95
CA ILE A 321 -1.33 -5.35 13.42
C ILE A 321 -1.95 -4.87 14.74
N ASP A 322 -3.21 -5.21 15.02
CA ASP A 322 -3.85 -4.87 16.30
C ASP A 322 -3.24 -5.59 17.49
N ARG A 323 -2.54 -6.69 17.21
CA ARG A 323 -1.89 -7.54 18.20
C ARG A 323 -0.44 -7.73 17.80
N PRO A 324 0.42 -6.70 17.91
CA PRO A 324 1.78 -6.73 17.39
C PRO A 324 2.62 -7.92 17.88
N THR A 325 2.31 -8.46 19.07
CA THR A 325 2.96 -9.65 19.63
C THR A 325 2.69 -10.93 18.85
N THR A 326 1.61 -10.99 18.06
CA THR A 326 1.24 -12.14 17.23
C THR A 326 1.93 -12.14 15.87
N LEU A 327 2.47 -10.99 15.42
CA LEU A 327 3.06 -10.82 14.10
C LEU A 327 4.17 -11.85 13.83
N VAL A 328 4.16 -12.40 12.62
CA VAL A 328 5.16 -13.35 12.13
C VAL A 328 6.10 -12.65 11.17
N LEU A 329 7.15 -12.03 11.72
CA LEU A 329 8.09 -11.23 10.95
C LEU A 329 9.45 -11.88 10.77
N SER A 330 9.91 -12.68 11.73
CA SER A 330 11.21 -13.38 11.71
C SER A 330 11.05 -14.90 11.74
N PRO A 331 12.10 -15.69 11.41
CA PRO A 331 12.07 -17.15 11.58
C PRO A 331 11.76 -17.59 13.01
N GLY A 332 12.20 -16.81 14.01
CA GLY A 332 11.85 -17.01 15.42
C GLY A 332 10.34 -16.90 15.66
N ASP A 333 9.68 -15.88 15.08
CA ASP A 333 8.22 -15.77 15.14
C ASP A 333 7.51 -16.89 14.39
N ALA A 334 8.02 -17.31 13.24
CA ALA A 334 7.42 -18.41 12.48
C ALA A 334 7.47 -19.72 13.30
N ASN A 335 8.58 -19.97 14.00
CA ASN A 335 8.71 -21.09 14.92
C ASN A 335 7.72 -20.97 16.09
N ARG A 336 7.62 -19.80 16.72
CA ARG A 336 6.64 -19.52 17.79
C ARG A 336 5.21 -19.79 17.31
N ALA A 337 4.82 -19.24 16.17
CA ALA A 337 3.48 -19.40 15.60
C ALA A 337 3.17 -20.88 15.28
N ARG A 338 4.14 -21.65 14.80
CA ARG A 338 3.99 -23.10 14.53
C ARG A 338 3.76 -23.92 15.80
N MET A 339 4.20 -23.45 16.96
CA MET A 339 4.01 -24.18 18.23
C MET A 339 2.55 -24.18 18.71
N ASP A 340 1.71 -23.27 18.22
CA ASP A 340 0.27 -23.26 18.51
C ASP A 340 -0.47 -24.36 17.73
N ARG A 341 -0.44 -25.58 18.27
CA ARG A 341 -1.07 -26.76 17.65
C ARG A 341 -2.58 -26.60 17.49
N SER A 342 -3.24 -25.85 18.37
CA SER A 342 -4.69 -25.69 18.34
C SER A 342 -5.14 -24.83 17.15
N PHE A 343 -4.41 -23.73 16.89
CA PHE A 343 -4.64 -22.87 15.75
C PHE A 343 -4.41 -23.64 14.44
N TRP A 344 -3.26 -24.33 14.32
CA TRP A 344 -2.93 -25.04 13.09
C TRP A 344 -3.86 -26.22 12.82
N ALA A 345 -4.29 -26.97 13.85
CA ALA A 345 -5.30 -28.02 13.67
C ALA A 345 -6.61 -27.48 13.10
N ALA A 346 -7.07 -26.30 13.55
CA ALA A 346 -8.28 -25.68 13.02
C ALA A 346 -8.10 -25.22 11.56
N VAL A 347 -6.94 -24.65 11.22
CA VAL A 347 -6.63 -24.23 9.84
C VAL A 347 -6.51 -25.44 8.90
N GLU A 348 -5.87 -26.52 9.35
CA GLU A 348 -5.75 -27.77 8.59
C GLU A 348 -7.10 -28.45 8.36
N ASP A 349 -8.00 -28.46 9.35
CA ASP A 349 -9.36 -28.99 9.21
C ASP A 349 -10.14 -28.24 8.12
N VAL A 350 -10.07 -26.91 8.12
CA VAL A 350 -10.67 -26.07 7.06
C VAL A 350 -10.09 -26.45 5.69
N MET A 351 -8.76 -26.55 5.57
CA MET A 351 -8.09 -26.88 4.31
C MET A 351 -8.33 -28.31 3.83
N ASN A 352 -8.72 -29.22 4.72
CA ASN A 352 -9.03 -30.61 4.37
C ASN A 352 -10.48 -30.83 3.93
N THR A 353 -11.39 -29.96 4.38
CA THR A 353 -12.83 -30.07 4.13
C THR A 353 -13.35 -29.10 3.08
N SER A 354 -12.61 -28.01 2.82
CA SER A 354 -13.05 -26.90 1.98
C SER A 354 -12.29 -26.81 0.64
N ARG A 355 -12.93 -26.19 -0.35
CA ARG A 355 -12.32 -25.78 -1.60
C ARG A 355 -11.60 -24.45 -1.42
N PRO A 356 -10.26 -24.39 -1.54
CA PRO A 356 -9.54 -23.13 -1.39
C PRO A 356 -9.67 -22.27 -2.66
N ILE A 357 -10.03 -21.00 -2.47
CA ILE A 357 -10.02 -19.95 -3.47
C ILE A 357 -8.88 -19.00 -3.11
N VAL A 358 -7.76 -19.10 -3.81
CA VAL A 358 -6.55 -18.33 -3.55
C VAL A 358 -6.58 -17.05 -4.37
N ILE A 359 -6.51 -15.88 -3.71
CA ILE A 359 -6.60 -14.57 -4.39
C ILE A 359 -5.54 -13.63 -3.83
N GLY A 360 -4.82 -12.91 -4.72
CA GLY A 360 -3.83 -11.91 -4.33
C GLY A 360 -2.65 -12.46 -3.52
N HIS A 361 -2.43 -13.77 -3.58
CA HIS A 361 -1.39 -14.46 -2.83
C HIS A 361 -0.31 -14.96 -3.80
N SER A 362 0.96 -14.63 -3.55
CA SER A 362 2.07 -15.06 -4.40
C SER A 362 2.35 -16.56 -4.29
N MET A 363 1.93 -17.18 -3.18
CA MET A 363 2.16 -18.60 -2.87
C MET A 363 3.65 -18.97 -2.81
N ARG A 364 4.52 -18.01 -2.48
CA ARG A 364 5.97 -18.20 -2.44
C ARG A 364 6.55 -18.36 -1.05
N ASP A 365 5.81 -18.02 0.01
CA ASP A 365 6.30 -18.17 1.38
C ASP A 365 6.15 -19.62 1.88
N ALA A 366 7.01 -19.99 2.83
CA ALA A 366 7.08 -21.36 3.33
C ALA A 366 5.83 -21.81 4.10
N ASN A 367 5.15 -20.92 4.82
CA ASN A 367 3.97 -21.26 5.61
C ASN A 367 2.79 -21.59 4.69
N SER A 368 2.52 -20.73 3.70
CA SER A 368 1.46 -20.93 2.72
C SER A 368 1.69 -22.16 1.86
N LEU A 369 2.94 -22.38 1.43
CA LEU A 369 3.31 -23.61 0.70
C LEU A 369 3.12 -24.85 1.57
N SER A 370 3.55 -24.83 2.83
CA SER A 370 3.35 -25.95 3.75
C SER A 370 1.86 -26.25 3.92
N LEU A 371 1.05 -25.21 4.13
CA LEU A 371 -0.40 -25.36 4.32
C LEU A 371 -1.09 -25.91 3.06
N MET A 372 -0.76 -25.39 1.88
CA MET A 372 -1.35 -25.86 0.62
C MET A 372 -0.87 -27.26 0.23
N ASN A 373 0.34 -27.66 0.60
CA ASN A 373 0.80 -29.03 0.41
C ASN A 373 0.11 -30.02 1.35
N GLY A 374 -0.22 -29.59 2.58
CA GLY A 374 -0.91 -30.41 3.59
C GLY A 374 -2.42 -30.56 3.38
N ARG A 375 -3.02 -29.79 2.45
CA ARG A 375 -4.48 -29.79 2.21
C ARG A 375 -4.99 -31.07 1.54
N ASN A 376 -6.30 -31.27 1.55
CA ASN A 376 -6.94 -32.32 0.76
C ASN A 376 -6.91 -32.01 -0.74
N ARG A 377 -5.88 -32.51 -1.43
CA ARG A 377 -5.68 -32.31 -2.87
C ARG A 377 -6.67 -33.05 -3.76
N LYS A 378 -7.58 -33.87 -3.23
CA LYS A 378 -8.71 -34.41 -4.02
C LYS A 378 -9.73 -33.32 -4.35
N ILE A 379 -9.80 -32.27 -3.52
CA ILE A 379 -10.63 -31.10 -3.77
C ILE A 379 -9.79 -30.11 -4.60
N ARG A 380 -10.19 -29.89 -5.86
CA ARG A 380 -9.51 -28.92 -6.74
C ARG A 380 -9.80 -27.49 -6.27
N GLY A 381 -8.75 -26.73 -6.00
CA GLY A 381 -8.88 -25.31 -5.61
C GLY A 381 -8.86 -24.38 -6.83
N VAL A 382 -8.96 -23.07 -6.58
CA VAL A 382 -8.84 -22.03 -7.61
C VAL A 382 -7.71 -21.08 -7.22
N TYR A 383 -6.93 -20.64 -8.20
CA TYR A 383 -5.92 -19.61 -8.05
C TYR A 383 -6.24 -18.45 -9.00
N VAL A 384 -6.49 -17.27 -8.44
CA VAL A 384 -6.88 -16.07 -9.18
C VAL A 384 -5.73 -15.09 -9.19
N ALA A 385 -5.24 -14.76 -10.38
CA ALA A 385 -4.21 -13.75 -10.58
C ALA A 385 -4.47 -12.97 -11.88
N PRO A 386 -4.06 -11.69 -12.00
CA PRO A 386 -4.22 -10.93 -13.23
C PRO A 386 -3.49 -11.54 -14.43
N VAL A 387 -2.32 -12.16 -14.16
CA VAL A 387 -1.49 -12.85 -15.15
C VAL A 387 -0.95 -14.09 -14.46
N ILE A 388 -1.06 -15.25 -15.11
CA ILE A 388 -0.45 -16.50 -14.62
C ILE A 388 0.72 -16.82 -15.53
N ASP A 389 1.94 -16.70 -14.99
CA ASP A 389 3.14 -17.09 -15.73
C ASP A 389 3.05 -18.58 -16.11
N PRO A 390 3.31 -18.98 -17.37
CA PRO A 390 3.12 -20.37 -17.80
C PRO A 390 4.02 -21.39 -17.09
N ILE A 391 5.20 -20.97 -16.60
CA ILE A 391 6.16 -21.84 -15.91
C ILE A 391 5.81 -21.93 -14.42
N ASP A 392 5.60 -20.79 -13.76
CA ASP A 392 5.15 -20.76 -12.37
C ASP A 392 3.76 -21.43 -12.25
N GLY A 393 2.89 -21.23 -13.23
CA GLY A 393 1.56 -21.82 -13.32
C GLY A 393 1.61 -23.34 -13.37
N ARG A 394 2.46 -23.95 -14.20
CA ARG A 394 2.61 -25.41 -14.25
C ARG A 394 3.23 -25.98 -12.98
N LEU A 395 4.26 -25.33 -12.42
CA LEU A 395 4.93 -25.84 -11.23
C LEU A 395 4.04 -25.73 -9.97
N LEU A 396 3.34 -24.61 -9.82
CA LEU A 396 2.57 -24.29 -8.63
C LEU A 396 1.15 -24.83 -8.70
N LEU A 397 0.44 -24.64 -9.82
CA LEU A 397 -0.97 -25.01 -9.91
C LEU A 397 -1.16 -26.52 -10.06
N ASP A 398 -0.41 -27.17 -10.95
CA ASP A 398 -0.49 -28.64 -11.10
C ASP A 398 0.00 -29.33 -9.82
N GLY A 399 1.12 -28.81 -9.28
CA GLY A 399 1.72 -29.25 -8.02
C GLY A 399 0.82 -29.10 -6.80
N LEU A 400 -0.17 -28.21 -6.82
CA LEU A 400 -1.12 -27.99 -5.72
C LEU A 400 -2.56 -28.39 -6.07
N ASN A 401 -2.82 -28.94 -7.25
CA ASN A 401 -4.15 -29.20 -7.82
C ASN A 401 -5.08 -27.97 -7.77
N LEU A 402 -4.63 -26.87 -8.37
CA LEU A 402 -5.35 -25.61 -8.48
C LEU A 402 -5.74 -25.33 -9.93
N GLU A 403 -6.90 -24.72 -10.12
CA GLU A 403 -7.35 -24.15 -11.37
C GLU A 403 -6.91 -22.70 -11.48
N GLY A 404 -6.09 -22.37 -12.47
CA GLY A 404 -5.72 -20.98 -12.75
C GLY A 404 -6.86 -20.20 -13.42
N VAL A 405 -7.20 -19.04 -12.88
CA VAL A 405 -8.16 -18.10 -13.45
C VAL A 405 -7.48 -16.75 -13.61
N GLU A 406 -7.28 -16.32 -14.86
CA GLU A 406 -6.75 -15.00 -15.17
C GLU A 406 -7.82 -13.92 -14.99
N SER A 407 -7.77 -13.22 -13.86
CA SER A 407 -8.72 -12.17 -13.49
C SER A 407 -8.14 -11.27 -12.41
N SER A 408 -8.60 -10.02 -12.34
CA SER A 408 -8.39 -9.21 -11.14
C SER A 408 -9.17 -9.79 -9.96
N ALA A 409 -8.70 -9.54 -8.73
CA ALA A 409 -9.37 -9.98 -7.51
C ALA A 409 -10.80 -9.41 -7.42
N SER A 410 -10.97 -8.13 -7.74
CA SER A 410 -12.26 -7.46 -7.77
C SER A 410 -13.20 -8.11 -8.78
N ASP A 411 -12.77 -8.26 -10.04
CA ASP A 411 -13.63 -8.83 -11.08
C ASP A 411 -14.08 -10.25 -10.75
N TYR A 412 -13.17 -11.08 -10.24
CA TYR A 412 -13.51 -12.46 -9.87
C TYR A 412 -14.55 -12.50 -8.76
N LEU A 413 -14.36 -11.70 -7.71
CA LEU A 413 -15.25 -11.67 -6.54
C LEU A 413 -16.62 -11.05 -6.83
N TRP A 414 -16.71 -10.12 -7.77
CA TRP A 414 -17.97 -9.47 -8.16
C TRP A 414 -18.74 -10.23 -9.24
N ARG A 415 -18.07 -10.88 -10.20
CA ARG A 415 -18.74 -11.68 -11.26
C ARG A 415 -19.41 -12.96 -10.76
N THR A 416 -19.07 -13.38 -9.54
CA THR A 416 -19.48 -14.67 -8.97
C THR A 416 -20.41 -14.50 -7.77
N GLN A 417 -20.94 -13.29 -7.54
CA GLN A 417 -22.06 -13.12 -6.62
C GLN A 417 -23.36 -13.57 -7.31
N PRO A 418 -24.18 -14.41 -6.66
CA PRO A 418 -25.44 -14.88 -7.21
C PRO A 418 -26.46 -13.76 -7.42
#